data_AF-A0A815JP13-F1
#
_entry.id   AF-A0A815JP13-F1
#
_cell.length_a   1.000
_cell.length_b   1.000
_cell.length_c   1.000
_cell.angle_alpha   90.00
_cell.angle_beta   90.00
_cell.angle_gamma   90.00
#
_symmetry.space_group_name_H-M   'P 1'
#
loop_
_entity.id
_entity.type
_entity.pdbx_description
1 polymer ?
#
loop_
_entity_poly.entity_id
_entity_poly.type
_entity_poly.pdbx_seq_one_letter_code
_entity_poly.pdbx_strand_id
1 'polypeptide(L)'
;MELPMTRKQNRCFQIIGFDIILTDRLKPILLEVNANPSLRIDFDHVNEAGKLVHEPSPIDEEIKKPLVLETLKLVMKYRRYGNQLDANDVIMVQGDNNMVHRQTEVR
;
A
#
# COMPACT_ATOMS: atom_id res chain seq x y z
N MET A 1 -2.74 14.01 30.62
CA MET A 1 -1.78 14.50 29.60
C MET A 1 -2.47 14.34 28.26
N GLU A 2 -3.12 15.40 27.80
CA GLU A 2 -3.82 15.40 26.50
C GLU A 2 -2.82 15.72 25.39
N LEU A 3 -2.80 14.91 24.33
CA LEU A 3 -1.99 15.16 23.16
C LEU A 3 -2.69 16.22 22.28
N PRO A 4 -2.01 17.30 21.87
CA PRO A 4 -2.65 18.36 21.09
C PRO A 4 -3.10 17.86 19.72
N MET A 5 -4.37 18.11 19.40
CA MET A 5 -5.03 17.77 18.14
C MET A 5 -4.64 18.73 16.99
N THR A 6 -3.36 18.74 16.62
CA THR A 6 -2.94 19.24 15.30
C THR A 6 -2.21 18.13 14.57
N ARG A 7 -2.94 17.10 14.14
CA ARG A 7 -2.38 16.07 13.26
C ARG A 7 -2.14 16.70 11.88
N LYS A 8 -0.98 17.35 11.68
CA LYS A 8 -0.46 17.57 10.33
C LYS A 8 -0.46 16.21 9.65
N GLN A 9 -1.20 16.08 8.56
CA GLN A 9 -1.25 14.83 7.82
C GLN A 9 0.17 14.50 7.35
N ASN A 10 0.71 13.36 7.77
CA ASN A 10 2.04 12.92 7.40
C ASN A 10 2.07 12.78 5.86
N ARG A 11 2.82 13.66 5.18
CA ARG A 11 2.89 13.70 3.71
C ARG A 11 3.75 12.58 3.12
N CYS A 12 4.54 11.92 3.96
CA CYS A 12 5.50 10.88 3.61
C CYS A 12 4.98 9.50 4.03
N PHE A 13 5.30 8.49 3.22
CA PHE A 13 5.09 7.07 3.53
C PHE A 13 6.34 6.29 3.13
N GLN A 14 6.52 5.09 3.67
CA GLN A 14 7.65 4.24 3.34
C GLN A 14 7.24 2.76 3.40
N ILE A 15 7.76 1.97 2.47
CA ILE A 15 7.72 0.50 2.53
C ILE A 15 9.05 0.05 3.13
N ILE A 16 8.99 -0.75 4.19
CA ILE A 16 10.17 -1.23 4.93
C ILE A 16 10.17 -2.77 4.88
N GLY A 17 11.33 -3.36 4.65
CA GLY A 17 11.53 -4.82 4.74
C GLY A 17 11.97 -5.22 6.13
N PHE A 18 11.37 -6.27 6.68
CA PHE A 18 11.80 -6.89 7.93
C PHE A 18 12.31 -8.29 7.63
N ASP A 19 13.57 -8.53 7.98
CA ASP A 19 14.15 -9.86 7.88
C ASP A 19 13.95 -10.55 9.22
N ILE A 20 13.15 -11.60 9.22
CA ILE A 20 12.75 -12.33 10.43
C ILE A 20 13.15 -13.78 10.26
N ILE A 21 13.87 -14.32 11.24
CA ILE A 21 14.12 -15.76 11.35
C ILE A 21 13.18 -16.38 12.38
N LEU A 22 12.65 -17.56 12.09
CA LEU A 22 11.87 -18.35 13.03
C LEU A 22 12.78 -19.36 13.73
N THR A 23 12.69 -19.43 15.05
CA THR A 23 13.35 -20.50 15.84
C THR A 23 12.60 -21.83 15.71
N ASP A 24 13.18 -22.89 16.27
CA ASP A 24 12.57 -24.22 16.42
C ASP A 24 11.21 -24.20 17.15
N ARG A 25 10.96 -23.17 17.98
CA ARG A 25 9.67 -22.94 18.67
C ARG A 25 8.77 -21.94 17.95
N LEU A 26 9.01 -21.65 16.67
CA LEU A 26 8.29 -20.64 15.88
C LEU A 26 8.32 -19.22 16.47
N LYS A 27 9.26 -18.93 17.38
CA LYS A 27 9.46 -17.57 17.87
C LYS A 27 10.13 -16.73 16.77
N PRO A 28 9.54 -15.60 16.36
CA PRO A 28 10.17 -14.69 15.40
C PRO A 28 11.30 -13.89 16.08
N ILE A 29 12.44 -13.82 15.42
CA ILE A 29 13.59 -13.00 15.80
C ILE A 29 13.86 -12.03 14.65
N LEU A 30 13.82 -10.73 14.95
CA LEU A 30 14.20 -9.68 14.01
C LEU A 30 15.71 -9.72 13.77
N LEU A 31 16.11 -9.81 12.51
CA LEU A 31 17.52 -9.75 12.09
C LEU A 31 17.89 -8.33 11.66
N GLU A 32 17.14 -7.77 10.71
CA GLU A 32 17.37 -6.42 10.22
C GLU A 32 16.09 -5.73 9.76
N VAL A 33 16.18 -4.41 9.64
CA VAL A 33 15.15 -3.53 9.10
C VAL A 33 15.75 -2.80 7.90
N ASN A 34 15.27 -3.11 6.69
CA ASN A 34 15.75 -2.51 5.46
C ASN A 34 14.82 -1.37 5.01
N ALA A 35 15.35 -0.15 5.01
CA ALA A 35 14.64 1.05 4.59
C ALA A 35 14.38 1.12 3.07
N ASN A 36 15.07 0.29 2.28
CA ASN A 36 14.96 0.19 0.83
C ASN A 36 14.94 -1.30 0.39
N PRO A 37 13.87 -2.05 0.74
CA PRO A 37 13.76 -3.45 0.34
C PRO A 37 13.69 -3.57 -1.19
N SER A 38 14.23 -4.66 -1.74
CA SER A 38 14.20 -4.89 -3.19
C SER A 38 12.76 -5.06 -3.69
N LEU A 39 12.40 -4.29 -4.72
CA LEU A 39 11.15 -4.43 -5.46
C LEU A 39 11.36 -5.02 -6.87
N ARG A 40 12.55 -5.59 -7.15
CA ARG A 40 12.78 -6.34 -8.40
C ARG A 40 11.81 -7.50 -8.50
N ILE A 41 11.29 -7.74 -9.70
CA ILE A 41 10.40 -8.86 -10.05
C ILE A 41 11.07 -9.82 -11.04
N ASP A 42 12.39 -9.73 -11.14
CA ASP A 42 13.24 -10.49 -12.03
C ASP A 42 14.50 -10.92 -11.27
N PHE A 43 15.19 -11.93 -11.80
CA PHE A 43 16.42 -12.45 -11.24
C PHE A 43 17.38 -12.88 -12.34
N ASP A 44 18.67 -12.79 -12.01
CA ASP A 44 19.75 -13.24 -12.87
C ASP A 44 20.21 -14.61 -12.40
N HIS A 45 20.33 -15.57 -13.31
CA HIS A 45 20.87 -16.89 -13.01
C HIS A 45 21.74 -17.43 -14.15
N VAL A 46 22.57 -18.43 -13.87
CA VAL A 46 23.40 -19.09 -14.89
C VAL A 46 22.67 -20.34 -15.35
N ASN A 47 22.37 -20.42 -16.64
CA ASN A 47 21.70 -21.59 -17.22
C ASN A 47 22.66 -22.78 -17.40
N GLU A 48 22.13 -23.92 -17.83
CA GLU A 48 22.91 -25.16 -18.06
C GLU A 48 24.06 -24.99 -19.06
N ALA A 49 23.98 -24.02 -19.96
CA ALA A 49 25.02 -23.69 -20.92
C ALA A 49 26.11 -22.74 -20.35
N GLY A 50 26.06 -22.43 -19.05
CA GLY A 50 27.01 -21.52 -18.40
C GLY A 50 26.79 -20.05 -18.73
N LYS A 51 25.66 -19.69 -19.35
CA LYS A 51 25.34 -18.31 -19.74
C LYS A 51 24.49 -17.63 -18.65
N LEU A 52 24.86 -16.40 -18.30
CA LEU A 52 24.02 -15.52 -17.48
C LEU A 52 22.76 -15.13 -18.25
N VAL A 53 21.60 -15.46 -17.68
CA VAL A 53 20.28 -15.14 -18.21
C VAL A 53 19.49 -14.35 -17.18
N HIS A 54 18.56 -13.53 -17.68
CA HIS A 54 17.69 -12.68 -16.88
C HIS A 54 16.25 -13.14 -17.09
N GLU A 55 15.57 -13.49 -16.00
CA GLU A 55 14.23 -14.08 -16.07
C GLU A 55 13.27 -13.41 -15.08
N PRO A 56 11.98 -13.28 -15.46
CA PRO A 56 10.96 -12.81 -14.53
C PRO A 56 10.75 -13.84 -13.41
N SER A 57 10.45 -13.35 -12.22
CA SER A 57 10.05 -14.15 -11.06
C SER A 57 8.53 -14.02 -10.86
N PRO A 58 7.73 -15.04 -11.22
CA PRO A 58 6.28 -14.99 -11.05
C PRO A 58 5.86 -14.78 -9.59
N ILE A 59 6.62 -15.35 -8.65
CA ILE A 59 6.37 -15.20 -7.21
C ILE A 59 6.59 -13.76 -6.77
N ASP A 60 7.69 -13.13 -7.20
CA ASP A 60 7.95 -11.73 -6.88
C ASP A 60 6.90 -10.82 -7.51
N GLU A 61 6.46 -11.11 -8.73
CA GLU A 61 5.40 -10.37 -9.39
C GLU A 61 4.08 -10.44 -8.62
N GLU A 62 3.66 -11.64 -8.23
CA GLU A 62 2.44 -11.90 -7.47
C GLU A 62 2.44 -11.20 -6.11
N ILE A 63 3.59 -11.08 -5.45
CA ILE A 63 3.68 -10.49 -4.11
C ILE A 63 3.95 -8.98 -4.17
N LYS A 64 4.93 -8.55 -4.97
CA LYS A 64 5.44 -7.16 -4.92
C LYS A 64 4.57 -6.19 -5.69
N LYS A 65 3.91 -6.60 -6.79
CA LYS A 65 2.99 -5.69 -7.51
C LYS A 65 1.79 -5.30 -6.63
N PRO A 66 1.06 -6.24 -5.98
CA PRO A 66 0.00 -5.87 -5.06
C PRO A 66 0.49 -5.07 -3.86
N LEU A 67 1.66 -5.41 -3.29
CA LEU A 67 2.25 -4.66 -2.18
C LEU A 67 2.35 -3.16 -2.51
N VAL A 68 2.95 -2.81 -3.66
CA VAL A 68 3.12 -1.41 -4.09
C VAL A 68 1.76 -0.78 -4.43
N LEU A 69 0.92 -1.48 -5.20
CA LEU A 69 -0.38 -0.99 -5.64
C LEU A 69 -1.30 -0.66 -4.45
N GLU A 70 -1.44 -1.58 -3.51
CA GLU A 70 -2.31 -1.43 -2.35
C GLU A 70 -1.76 -0.40 -1.36
N THR A 71 -0.43 -0.30 -1.22
CA THR A 71 0.21 0.78 -0.44
C THR A 71 -0.16 2.15 -1.01
N LEU A 72 -0.05 2.33 -2.33
CA LEU A 72 -0.42 3.59 -2.99
C LEU A 72 -1.91 3.89 -2.85
N LYS A 73 -2.79 2.90 -3.06
CA LYS A 73 -4.23 3.06 -2.85
C LYS A 73 -4.54 3.51 -1.42
N LEU A 74 -3.91 2.91 -0.42
CA LEU A 74 -4.10 3.26 0.98
C LEU A 74 -3.68 4.71 1.24
N VAL A 75 -2.46 5.09 0.85
CA VAL A 75 -1.92 6.45 1.03
C VAL A 75 -2.77 7.50 0.31
N MET A 76 -3.22 7.21 -0.92
CA MET A 76 -4.06 8.13 -1.69
C MET A 76 -5.48 8.20 -1.16
N LYS A 77 -6.05 7.10 -0.65
CA LYS A 77 -7.34 7.10 0.05
C LYS A 77 -7.28 8.02 1.27
N TYR A 78 -6.24 7.91 2.10
CA TYR A 78 -6.02 8.83 3.22
C TYR A 78 -5.89 10.31 2.77
N ARG A 79 -5.28 10.58 1.61
CA ARG A 79 -5.26 11.94 1.03
C ARG A 79 -6.65 12.44 0.63
N ARG A 80 -7.51 11.57 0.08
CA ARG A 80 -8.88 11.95 -0.28
C ARG A 80 -9.76 12.22 0.94
N TYR A 81 -9.65 11.44 2.01
CA TYR A 81 -10.32 11.75 3.29
C TYR A 81 -9.73 12.98 4.01
N GLY A 82 -8.45 13.32 3.76
CA GLY A 82 -7.82 14.53 4.32
C GLY A 82 -8.19 15.83 3.61
N ASN A 83 -8.55 15.74 2.33
CA ASN A 83 -8.94 16.88 1.50
C ASN A 83 -10.46 17.07 1.40
N GLN A 84 -11.24 16.28 2.13
CA GLN A 84 -12.69 16.25 1.98
C GLN A 84 -13.38 16.17 3.35
N LEU A 85 -13.34 17.30 4.06
CA LEU A 85 -14.42 17.77 4.92
C LEU A 85 -14.77 19.19 4.46
N ASP A 86 -15.20 19.31 3.21
CA ASP A 86 -16.05 20.43 2.81
C ASP A 86 -17.50 20.00 3.09
N ALA A 87 -18.29 20.93 3.63
CA ALA A 87 -19.61 20.69 4.24
C ALA A 87 -20.70 20.15 3.27
N ASN A 88 -20.34 19.78 2.05
CA ASN A 88 -21.25 19.29 1.00
C ASN A 88 -21.02 17.83 0.59
N ASP A 89 -20.03 17.14 1.15
CA ASP A 89 -19.76 15.76 0.79
C ASP A 89 -20.61 14.78 1.60
N VAL A 90 -21.84 14.60 1.13
CA VAL A 90 -22.70 13.48 1.51
C VAL A 90 -21.99 12.19 1.14
N ILE A 91 -21.63 11.39 2.13
CA ILE A 91 -21.14 10.02 1.93
C ILE A 91 -22.31 9.21 1.35
N MET A 92 -22.32 9.05 0.03
CA MET A 92 -23.23 8.13 -0.66
C MET A 92 -22.70 6.71 -0.47
N VAL A 93 -23.10 6.05 0.61
CA VAL A 93 -23.08 4.58 0.66
C VAL A 93 -24.30 4.14 -0.14
N GLN A 94 -24.08 3.67 -1.36
CA GLN A 94 -25.15 3.15 -2.21
C GLN A 94 -25.60 1.80 -1.65
N GLY A 95 -26.65 1.84 -0.83
CA GLY A 95 -27.52 0.69 -0.58
C GLY A 95 -28.51 0.57 -1.72
N ASP A 96 -28.69 -0.64 -2.21
CA ASP A 96 -29.58 -0.96 -3.32
C ASP A 96 -31.02 -0.44 -3.08
N ASN A 97 -31.60 0.10 -4.15
CA ASN A 97 -33.02 0.44 -4.34
C ASN A 97 -33.51 1.77 -3.73
N ASN A 98 -33.43 2.88 -4.49
CA ASN A 98 -34.58 3.55 -5.13
C ASN A 98 -34.16 4.90 -5.77
N MET A 99 -34.72 5.23 -6.93
CA MET A 99 -34.47 6.49 -7.64
C MET A 99 -35.05 7.70 -6.89
N VAL A 100 -34.30 8.81 -6.79
CA VAL A 100 -34.88 10.15 -6.57
C VAL A 100 -34.16 11.16 -7.46
N HIS A 101 -34.92 11.85 -8.31
CA HIS A 101 -34.46 12.94 -9.17
C HIS A 101 -33.90 14.11 -8.34
N ARG A 102 -32.72 14.60 -8.72
CA ARG A 102 -32.22 15.92 -8.30
C ARG A 102 -32.69 16.99 -9.28
N GLN A 103 -33.37 18.02 -8.79
CA GLN A 103 -33.35 19.33 -9.43
C GLN A 103 -32.35 20.21 -8.67
N THR A 104 -31.47 20.87 -9.42
CA THR A 104 -30.48 21.82 -8.91
C THR A 104 -30.93 23.20 -9.34
N GLU A 105 -31.34 24.06 -8.40
CA GLU A 105 -31.39 25.51 -8.65
C GLU A 105 -30.00 26.09 -8.37
N VAL A 106 -29.44 26.73 -9.38
CA VAL A 106 -28.20 27.50 -9.29
C VAL A 106 -28.56 28.90 -8.79
N ARG A 107 -27.91 29.34 -7.71
CA ARG A 107 -27.73 30.75 -7.39
C ARG A 107 -26.25 31.04 -7.20
#